data_AF-A0A957XHG6-F1
#
_entry.id   AF-A0A957XHG6-F1
#
_cell.length_a   1.000
_cell.length_b   1.000
_cell.length_c   1.000
_cell.angle_alpha   90.00
_cell.angle_beta   90.00
_cell.angle_gamma   90.00
#
_symmetry.space_group_name_H-M   'P 1'
#
loop_
_entity.id
_entity.type
_entity.pdbx_description
1 polymer ?
#
loop_
_entity_poly.entity_id
_entity_poly.type
_entity_poly.pdbx_seq_one_letter_code
_entity_poly.pdbx_strand_id
1 'polypeptide(L)'
;MTFDINQLDKIDYDTEGEEALAAYQDALLERFYQSAEGQSFIETHPDIEMGFWAAQLMYYGYAYEGITIPRMTVGDVEIIVTSLFPRKISLFSAEDAEDAIPELIAFWEFLKREYKQSNADRILKYLHQIGPTFKEMMMDTSNFGMAKSFFMMGQSAGYDMTNEADSQRFIAEYNAGLLGQESRGLSLSGPDRFFGSFGDQQQGSAKRRGSSHTKKKNARKAAKASRKKNRKKRK
;
A
#
# COMPACT_ATOMS: atom_id res chain seq x y z
N MET A 1 12.75 24.05 -7.19
CA MET A 1 13.58 23.34 -6.19
C MET A 1 13.85 21.94 -6.69
N THR A 2 15.05 21.40 -6.49
CA THR A 2 15.39 20.02 -6.87
C THR A 2 14.73 19.07 -5.87
N PHE A 3 13.99 18.07 -6.36
CA PHE A 3 13.35 17.05 -5.52
C PHE A 3 14.40 16.14 -4.87
N ASP A 4 14.31 15.92 -3.55
CA ASP A 4 15.17 14.97 -2.81
C ASP A 4 14.43 13.65 -2.62
N ILE A 5 14.84 12.63 -3.36
CA ILE A 5 14.23 11.30 -3.28
C ILE A 5 14.35 10.65 -1.89
N ASN A 6 15.28 11.13 -1.05
CA ASN A 6 15.50 10.64 0.32
C ASN A 6 14.78 11.47 1.39
N GLN A 7 13.92 12.42 1.02
CA GLN A 7 13.30 13.33 2.00
C GLN A 7 12.49 12.58 3.07
N LEU A 8 11.78 11.52 2.68
CA LEU A 8 10.99 10.69 3.61
C LEU A 8 11.83 9.91 4.63
N ASP A 9 13.12 9.64 4.35
CA ASP A 9 13.99 8.92 5.31
C ASP A 9 14.27 9.71 6.59
N LYS A 10 14.00 11.01 6.56
CA LYS A 10 14.29 11.96 7.63
C LYS A 10 13.05 12.26 8.48
N ILE A 11 11.88 11.77 8.08
CA ILE A 11 10.57 12.13 8.65
C ILE A 11 10.02 10.94 9.43
N ASP A 12 9.50 11.20 10.62
CA ASP A 12 8.79 10.20 11.42
C ASP A 12 7.34 10.14 10.97
N TYR A 13 6.85 8.94 10.66
CA TYR A 13 5.53 8.78 10.06
C TYR A 13 4.43 9.28 11.01
N ASP A 14 4.57 8.94 12.31
CA ASP A 14 3.56 9.20 13.34
C ASP A 14 3.35 10.69 13.65
N THR A 15 4.21 11.59 13.15
CA THR A 15 4.11 13.04 13.42
C THR A 15 3.77 13.85 12.19
N GLU A 16 4.51 13.66 11.10
CA GLU A 16 4.44 14.50 9.88
C GLU A 16 4.38 13.63 8.62
N GLY A 17 4.27 12.31 8.77
CA GLY A 17 4.42 11.35 7.67
C GLY A 17 3.35 11.41 6.61
N GLU A 18 2.10 11.63 7.01
CA GLU A 18 0.97 11.62 6.07
C GLU A 18 1.05 12.77 5.07
N GLU A 19 1.19 14.01 5.56
CA GLU A 19 1.35 15.19 4.70
C GLU A 19 2.65 15.13 3.89
N ALA A 20 3.75 14.69 4.51
CA ALA A 20 5.02 14.54 3.82
C ALA A 20 4.98 13.48 2.72
N LEU A 21 4.24 12.39 2.93
CA LEU A 21 4.04 11.33 1.94
C LEU A 21 3.21 11.86 0.77
N ALA A 22 2.10 12.57 1.02
CA ALA A 22 1.28 13.15 -0.03
C ALA A 22 2.12 14.09 -0.93
N ALA A 23 2.84 15.04 -0.32
CA ALA A 23 3.71 15.95 -1.06
C ALA A 23 4.85 15.22 -1.79
N TYR A 24 5.36 14.11 -1.24
CA TYR A 24 6.36 13.28 -1.89
C TYR A 24 5.79 12.55 -3.12
N GLN A 25 4.60 11.97 -2.99
CA GLN A 25 3.91 11.26 -4.06
C GLN A 25 3.63 12.22 -5.21
N ASP A 26 2.99 13.36 -4.96
CA ASP A 26 2.69 14.35 -5.99
C ASP A 26 3.94 14.77 -6.76
N ALA A 27 5.01 15.12 -6.03
CA ALA A 27 6.24 15.59 -6.65
C ALA A 27 7.01 14.50 -7.42
N LEU A 28 6.95 13.23 -6.99
CA LEU A 28 7.61 12.12 -7.67
C LEU A 28 6.80 11.62 -8.86
N LEU A 29 5.48 11.56 -8.73
CA LEU A 29 4.56 11.15 -9.80
C LEU A 29 4.55 12.19 -10.92
N GLU A 30 4.58 13.48 -10.63
CA GLU A 30 4.72 14.52 -11.66
C GLU A 30 6.01 14.32 -12.48
N ARG A 31 7.11 13.95 -11.82
CA ARG A 31 8.38 13.68 -12.50
C ARG A 31 8.36 12.40 -13.29
N PHE A 32 7.70 11.37 -12.78
CA PHE A 32 7.48 10.13 -13.51
C PHE A 32 6.62 10.41 -14.75
N TYR A 33 5.55 11.19 -14.61
CA TYR A 33 4.70 11.63 -15.71
C TYR A 33 5.48 12.36 -16.80
N GLN A 34 6.35 13.29 -16.42
CA GLN A 34 7.20 14.03 -17.36
C GLN A 34 8.40 13.24 -17.90
N SER A 35 8.65 12.02 -17.41
CA SER A 35 9.80 11.21 -17.82
C SER A 35 9.58 10.51 -19.15
N ALA A 36 10.67 10.09 -19.81
CA ALA A 36 10.57 9.31 -21.04
C ALA A 36 9.83 7.98 -20.82
N GLU A 37 10.03 7.34 -19.67
CA GLU A 37 9.35 6.11 -19.30
C GLU A 37 7.85 6.31 -19.07
N GLY A 38 7.46 7.39 -18.38
CA GLY A 38 6.05 7.73 -18.17
C GLY A 38 5.34 8.13 -19.46
N GLN A 39 5.98 8.93 -20.32
CA GLN A 39 5.43 9.26 -21.64
C GLN A 39 5.28 8.02 -22.53
N SER A 40 6.30 7.14 -22.55
CA SER A 40 6.21 5.87 -23.28
C SER A 40 5.11 4.96 -22.73
N PHE A 41 4.87 4.96 -21.42
CA PHE A 41 3.78 4.21 -20.80
C PHE A 41 2.42 4.72 -21.28
N ILE A 42 2.20 6.04 -21.24
CA ILE A 42 0.95 6.67 -21.70
C ILE A 42 0.70 6.40 -23.19
N GLU A 43 1.74 6.49 -24.03
CA GLU A 43 1.61 6.21 -25.46
C GLU A 43 1.24 4.76 -25.75
N THR A 44 1.74 3.82 -24.94
CA THR A 44 1.46 2.38 -25.10
C THR A 44 0.16 1.94 -24.43
N HIS A 45 -0.35 2.74 -23.49
CA HIS A 45 -1.55 2.45 -22.71
C HIS A 45 -2.45 3.70 -22.58
N PRO A 46 -3.05 4.18 -23.68
CA PRO A 46 -3.79 5.45 -23.69
C PRO A 46 -5.06 5.44 -22.83
N ASP A 47 -5.59 4.26 -22.51
CA ASP A 47 -6.82 4.09 -21.73
C ASP A 47 -6.54 3.90 -20.21
N ILE A 48 -5.27 3.87 -19.81
CA ILE A 48 -4.85 3.65 -18.41
C ILE A 48 -4.52 4.99 -17.75
N GLU A 49 -5.09 5.24 -16.57
CA GLU A 49 -4.67 6.34 -15.71
C GLU A 49 -3.36 5.96 -14.98
N MET A 50 -2.26 6.60 -15.39
CA MET A 50 -0.95 6.34 -14.79
C MET A 50 -0.80 7.01 -13.42
N GLY A 51 -0.16 6.30 -12.49
CA GLY A 51 0.36 6.85 -11.24
C GLY A 51 -0.33 6.27 -10.01
N PHE A 52 -1.51 5.66 -10.18
CA PHE A 52 -2.23 5.01 -9.09
C PHE A 52 -1.36 3.92 -8.44
N TRP A 53 -0.78 3.00 -9.22
CA TRP A 53 -0.04 1.87 -8.67
C TRP A 53 1.30 2.26 -8.06
N ALA A 54 2.00 3.22 -8.67
CA ALA A 54 3.19 3.82 -8.09
C ALA A 54 2.87 4.57 -6.78
N ALA A 55 1.74 5.28 -6.71
CA ALA A 55 1.25 5.89 -5.47
C ALA A 55 1.01 4.83 -4.39
N GLN A 56 0.29 3.74 -4.72
CA GLN A 56 0.03 2.65 -3.77
C GLN A 56 1.32 1.99 -3.28
N LEU A 57 2.29 1.75 -4.16
CA LEU A 57 3.60 1.20 -3.78
C LEU A 57 4.30 2.09 -2.75
N MET A 58 4.33 3.41 -2.97
CA MET A 58 4.90 4.37 -2.04
C MET A 58 4.15 4.41 -0.71
N TYR A 59 2.82 4.43 -0.77
CA TYR A 59 1.96 4.46 0.42
C TYR A 59 2.14 3.22 1.29
N TYR A 60 1.98 2.02 0.73
CA TYR A 60 2.15 0.79 1.48
C TYR A 60 3.58 0.56 1.94
N GLY A 61 4.58 0.97 1.14
CA GLY A 61 5.97 0.99 1.58
C GLY A 61 6.15 1.84 2.84
N TYR A 62 5.73 3.11 2.80
CA TYR A 62 6.03 4.04 3.88
C TYR A 62 5.11 3.87 5.09
N ALA A 63 3.78 3.86 4.87
CA ALA A 63 2.79 3.84 5.94
C ALA A 63 2.66 2.47 6.64
N TYR A 64 2.93 1.36 5.93
CA TYR A 64 2.78 0.00 6.51
C TYR A 64 4.12 -0.63 6.86
N GLU A 65 5.10 -0.57 5.95
CA GLU A 65 6.40 -1.24 6.15
C GLU A 65 7.49 -0.29 6.69
N GLY A 66 7.23 1.02 6.74
CA GLY A 66 8.22 2.01 7.19
C GLY A 66 9.45 2.06 6.27
N ILE A 67 9.26 1.76 4.98
CA ILE A 67 10.29 1.75 3.94
C ILE A 67 10.01 2.80 2.88
N THR A 68 11.07 3.45 2.40
CA THR A 68 11.02 4.49 1.37
C THR A 68 11.58 3.95 0.05
N ILE A 69 11.28 4.61 -1.07
CA ILE A 69 11.76 4.19 -2.40
C ILE A 69 13.28 3.97 -2.45
N PRO A 70 14.15 4.88 -1.94
CA PRO A 70 15.60 4.68 -1.99
C PRO A 70 16.12 3.45 -1.24
N ARG A 71 15.33 2.96 -0.28
CA ARG A 71 15.74 1.88 0.63
C ARG A 71 14.98 0.59 0.36
N MET A 72 14.00 0.62 -0.54
CA MET A 72 13.16 -0.51 -0.88
C MET A 72 14.01 -1.61 -1.54
N THR A 73 13.80 -2.82 -1.08
CA THR A 73 14.42 -4.05 -1.60
C THR A 73 13.39 -4.89 -2.34
N VAL A 74 13.85 -5.94 -3.03
CA VAL A 74 12.94 -6.91 -3.67
C VAL A 74 11.96 -7.51 -2.66
N GLY A 75 12.41 -7.85 -1.45
CA GLY A 75 11.53 -8.43 -0.43
C GLY A 75 10.46 -7.46 0.05
N ASP A 76 10.74 -6.16 0.05
CA ASP A 76 9.75 -5.15 0.41
C ASP A 76 8.70 -5.02 -0.71
N VAL A 77 9.12 -4.97 -1.98
CA VAL A 77 8.21 -4.97 -3.13
C VAL A 77 7.37 -6.25 -3.18
N GLU A 78 7.97 -7.40 -2.87
CA GLU A 78 7.26 -8.68 -2.81
C GLU A 78 6.14 -8.64 -1.76
N ILE A 79 6.42 -8.17 -0.55
CA ILE A 79 5.41 -8.01 0.51
C ILE A 79 4.29 -7.08 0.05
N ILE A 80 4.64 -5.93 -0.54
CA ILE A 80 3.64 -4.95 -0.96
C ILE A 80 2.75 -5.52 -2.07
N VAL A 81 3.35 -6.05 -3.13
CA VAL A 81 2.64 -6.49 -4.34
C VAL A 81 1.88 -7.79 -4.13
N THR A 82 2.40 -8.76 -3.36
CA THR A 82 1.76 -10.08 -3.20
C THR A 82 0.93 -10.21 -1.93
N SER A 83 1.13 -9.33 -0.95
CA SER A 83 0.37 -9.36 0.29
C SER A 83 -0.48 -8.12 0.47
N LEU A 84 0.11 -6.92 0.47
CA LEU A 84 -0.65 -5.71 0.82
C LEU A 84 -1.64 -5.32 -0.26
N PHE A 85 -1.26 -5.34 -1.53
CA PHE A 85 -2.14 -5.01 -2.66
C PHE A 85 -3.38 -5.93 -2.70
N PRO A 86 -3.26 -7.28 -2.80
CA PRO A 86 -4.42 -8.18 -2.78
C PRO A 86 -5.28 -8.03 -1.54
N ARG A 87 -4.67 -7.76 -0.39
CA ARG A 87 -5.36 -7.64 0.89
C ARG A 87 -6.13 -6.34 1.05
N LYS A 88 -5.67 -5.24 0.44
CA LYS A 88 -6.10 -3.87 0.78
C LYS A 88 -6.73 -3.10 -0.37
N ILE A 89 -6.35 -3.37 -1.60
CA ILE A 89 -6.89 -2.67 -2.77
C ILE A 89 -8.09 -3.46 -3.29
N SER A 90 -9.27 -2.85 -3.20
CA SER A 90 -10.47 -3.32 -3.88
C SER A 90 -10.43 -2.84 -5.33
N LEU A 91 -10.86 -3.70 -6.24
CA LEU A 91 -10.96 -3.40 -7.67
C LEU A 91 -12.42 -3.48 -8.08
N PHE A 92 -12.82 -2.68 -9.06
CA PHE A 92 -14.16 -2.77 -9.63
C PHE A 92 -14.25 -3.94 -10.60
N SER A 93 -13.17 -4.20 -11.33
CA SER A 93 -13.02 -5.31 -12.27
C SER A 93 -11.68 -6.04 -12.09
N ALA A 94 -11.55 -7.24 -12.64
CA ALA A 94 -10.27 -7.95 -12.61
C ALA A 94 -9.24 -7.28 -13.54
N GLU A 95 -9.75 -6.64 -14.59
CA GLU A 95 -9.02 -5.92 -15.62
C GLU A 95 -8.29 -4.70 -15.02
N ASP A 96 -8.84 -4.08 -13.97
CA ASP A 96 -8.19 -2.97 -13.25
C ASP A 96 -6.79 -3.36 -12.69
N ALA A 97 -6.51 -4.66 -12.52
CA ALA A 97 -5.21 -5.16 -12.07
C ALA A 97 -4.17 -5.31 -13.19
N GLU A 98 -4.58 -5.30 -14.46
CA GLU A 98 -3.69 -5.58 -15.60
C GLU A 98 -2.61 -4.50 -15.74
N ASP A 99 -2.94 -3.29 -15.32
CA ASP A 99 -2.15 -2.07 -15.45
C ASP A 99 -1.03 -1.98 -14.41
N ALA A 100 -1.19 -2.69 -13.29
CA ALA A 100 -0.35 -2.56 -12.12
C ALA A 100 1.12 -2.88 -12.39
N ILE A 101 1.37 -4.04 -12.97
CA ILE A 101 2.74 -4.50 -13.18
C ILE A 101 3.44 -3.72 -14.29
N PRO A 102 2.79 -3.45 -15.45
CA PRO A 102 3.32 -2.54 -16.46
C PRO A 102 3.69 -1.15 -15.89
N GLU A 103 2.80 -0.52 -15.11
CA GLU A 103 3.08 0.80 -14.51
C GLU A 103 4.27 0.74 -13.55
N LEU A 104 4.29 -0.26 -12.66
CA LEU A 104 5.39 -0.41 -11.70
C LEU A 104 6.74 -0.69 -12.39
N ILE A 105 6.75 -1.41 -13.51
CA ILE A 105 7.96 -1.61 -14.32
C ILE A 105 8.44 -0.25 -14.85
N ALA A 106 7.59 0.51 -15.53
CA ALA A 106 7.92 1.83 -16.07
C ALA A 106 8.41 2.78 -14.96
N PHE A 107 7.76 2.76 -13.79
CA PHE A 107 8.16 3.54 -12.63
C PHE A 107 9.57 3.16 -12.14
N TRP A 108 9.88 1.88 -12.00
CA TRP A 108 11.21 1.43 -11.57
C TRP A 108 12.30 1.67 -12.61
N GLU A 109 11.99 1.66 -13.90
CA GLU A 109 12.90 2.05 -14.97
C GLU A 109 13.25 3.55 -14.88
N PHE A 110 12.24 4.40 -14.68
CA PHE A 110 12.43 5.82 -14.38
C PHE A 110 13.33 6.02 -13.15
N LEU A 111 13.03 5.34 -12.05
CA LEU A 111 13.81 5.43 -10.81
C LEU A 111 15.26 4.98 -10.99
N LYS A 112 15.48 3.93 -11.80
CA LYS A 112 16.81 3.45 -12.18
C LYS A 112 17.56 4.52 -12.98
N ARG A 113 16.93 5.12 -13.98
CA ARG A 113 17.59 6.10 -14.86
C ARG A 113 17.86 7.41 -14.14
N GLU A 114 16.85 8.00 -13.51
CA GLU A 114 16.87 9.34 -12.93
C GLU A 114 17.64 9.38 -11.61
N TYR A 115 17.36 8.43 -10.72
CA TYR A 115 17.87 8.44 -9.35
C TYR A 115 18.92 7.36 -9.05
N LYS A 116 19.30 6.57 -10.06
CA LYS A 116 20.33 5.52 -9.95
C LYS A 116 20.03 4.52 -8.82
N GLN A 117 18.76 4.15 -8.69
CA GLN A 117 18.31 3.24 -7.62
C GLN A 117 19.02 1.88 -7.70
N SER A 118 19.83 1.59 -6.69
CA SER A 118 20.75 0.44 -6.68
C SER A 118 20.06 -0.93 -6.74
N ASN A 119 18.82 -1.02 -6.25
CA ASN A 119 18.03 -2.26 -6.27
C ASN A 119 17.14 -2.40 -7.51
N ALA A 120 17.05 -1.37 -8.37
CA ALA A 120 16.04 -1.32 -9.43
C ALA A 120 16.11 -2.52 -10.38
N ASP A 121 17.31 -2.94 -10.81
CA ASP A 121 17.46 -4.10 -11.69
C ASP A 121 16.90 -5.40 -11.10
N ARG A 122 17.07 -5.59 -9.78
CA ARG A 122 16.57 -6.78 -9.09
C ARG A 122 15.06 -6.72 -8.91
N ILE A 123 14.52 -5.53 -8.70
CA ILE A 123 13.08 -5.28 -8.55
C ILE A 123 12.38 -5.44 -9.91
N LEU A 124 12.92 -4.88 -10.98
CA LEU A 124 12.42 -5.04 -12.34
C LEU A 124 12.34 -6.52 -12.73
N LYS A 125 13.42 -7.28 -12.47
CA LYS A 125 13.42 -8.73 -12.69
C LYS A 125 12.28 -9.43 -11.93
N TYR A 126 12.04 -9.05 -10.68
CA TYR A 126 10.96 -9.62 -9.87
C TYR A 126 9.58 -9.25 -10.43
N LEU A 127 9.35 -7.99 -10.81
CA LEU A 127 8.07 -7.54 -11.40
C LEU A 127 7.73 -8.29 -12.68
N HIS A 128 8.71 -8.49 -13.57
CA HIS A 128 8.52 -9.33 -14.77
C HIS A 128 8.19 -10.79 -14.44
N GLN A 129 8.71 -11.35 -13.34
CA GLN A 129 8.43 -12.72 -12.93
C GLN A 129 7.00 -12.90 -12.40
N ILE A 130 6.48 -11.93 -11.66
CA ILE A 130 5.15 -12.02 -11.05
C ILE A 130 4.02 -11.47 -11.92
N GLY A 131 4.35 -10.70 -12.96
CA GLY A 131 3.38 -10.12 -13.90
C GLY A 131 2.30 -11.10 -14.38
N PRO A 132 2.66 -12.29 -14.88
CA PRO A 132 1.67 -13.25 -15.40
C PRO A 132 0.65 -13.75 -14.36
N THR A 133 0.99 -13.74 -13.06
CA THR A 133 0.13 -14.27 -12.00
C THR A 133 -0.49 -13.19 -11.11
N PHE A 134 -0.13 -11.91 -11.32
CA PHE A 134 -0.55 -10.81 -10.44
C PHE A 134 -2.07 -10.62 -10.40
N LYS A 135 -2.74 -10.68 -11.57
CA LYS A 135 -4.20 -10.57 -11.63
C LYS A 135 -4.90 -11.66 -10.81
N GLU A 136 -4.43 -12.90 -10.91
CA GLU A 136 -4.97 -14.02 -10.13
C GLU A 136 -4.78 -13.80 -8.63
N MET A 137 -3.61 -13.29 -8.22
CA MET A 137 -3.34 -12.94 -6.81
C MET A 137 -4.29 -11.86 -6.28
N MET A 138 -4.60 -10.84 -7.10
CA MET A 138 -5.52 -9.75 -6.74
C MET A 138 -6.97 -10.20 -6.57
N MET A 139 -7.36 -11.27 -7.25
CA MET A 139 -8.73 -11.82 -7.27
C MET A 139 -8.93 -13.01 -6.33
N ASP A 140 -7.84 -13.59 -5.79
CA ASP A 140 -7.91 -14.66 -4.80
C ASP A 140 -8.45 -14.13 -3.46
N THR A 141 -9.70 -14.48 -3.16
CA THR A 141 -10.41 -14.05 -1.97
C THR A 141 -9.76 -14.49 -0.66
N SER A 142 -8.93 -15.53 -0.68
CA SER A 142 -8.18 -15.99 0.50
C SER A 142 -7.07 -15.00 0.91
N ASN A 143 -6.65 -14.12 0.00
CA ASN A 143 -5.69 -13.05 0.27
C ASN A 143 -6.34 -11.77 0.79
N PHE A 144 -7.68 -11.68 0.81
CA PHE A 144 -8.38 -10.43 1.15
C PHE A 144 -8.31 -10.14 2.64
N GLY A 145 -8.16 -8.86 2.98
CA GLY A 145 -8.36 -8.38 4.34
C GLY A 145 -9.85 -8.24 4.63
N MET A 146 -10.22 -8.28 5.92
CA MET A 146 -11.62 -8.21 6.36
C MET A 146 -12.44 -7.07 5.71
N ALA A 147 -11.85 -5.88 5.60
CA ALA A 147 -12.53 -4.74 4.98
C ALA A 147 -12.80 -4.97 3.49
N LYS A 148 -11.80 -5.43 2.72
CA LYS A 148 -11.98 -5.81 1.31
C LYS A 148 -12.98 -6.95 1.16
N SER A 149 -12.89 -8.00 1.99
CA SER A 149 -13.85 -9.10 1.97
C SER A 149 -15.29 -8.62 2.18
N PHE A 150 -15.51 -7.69 3.13
CA PHE A 150 -16.83 -7.12 3.38
C PHE A 150 -17.32 -6.26 2.21
N PHE A 151 -16.46 -5.41 1.65
CA PHE A 151 -16.76 -4.61 0.47
C PHE A 151 -17.15 -5.49 -0.72
N MET A 152 -16.34 -6.50 -1.05
CA MET A 152 -16.60 -7.42 -2.16
C MET A 152 -17.88 -8.23 -1.95
N MET A 153 -18.19 -8.59 -0.70
CA MET A 153 -19.45 -9.27 -0.37
C MET A 153 -20.66 -8.39 -0.72
N GLY A 154 -20.64 -7.12 -0.30
CA GLY A 154 -21.73 -6.18 -0.63
C GLY A 154 -21.88 -5.97 -2.13
N GLN A 155 -20.78 -5.76 -2.84
CA GLN A 155 -20.79 -5.61 -4.31
C GLN A 155 -21.34 -6.86 -5.00
N SER A 156 -20.95 -8.07 -4.55
CA SER A 156 -21.48 -9.33 -5.10
C SER A 156 -22.96 -9.55 -4.82
N ALA A 157 -23.48 -8.95 -3.74
CA ALA A 157 -24.91 -8.95 -3.41
C ALA A 157 -25.69 -7.86 -4.18
N GLY A 158 -25.02 -7.11 -5.07
CA GLY A 158 -25.64 -6.08 -5.91
C GLY A 158 -25.72 -4.69 -5.28
N TYR A 159 -25.08 -4.48 -4.13
CA TYR A 159 -25.00 -3.18 -3.48
C TYR A 159 -23.90 -2.32 -4.09
N ASP A 160 -24.19 -1.04 -4.29
CA ASP A 160 -23.17 -0.03 -4.54
C ASP A 160 -22.49 0.35 -3.22
N MET A 161 -21.40 -0.34 -2.93
CA MET A 161 -20.63 -0.12 -1.70
C MET A 161 -19.89 1.23 -1.66
N THR A 162 -19.91 2.01 -2.75
CA THR A 162 -19.39 3.39 -2.76
C THR A 162 -20.47 4.41 -2.38
N ASN A 163 -21.75 4.00 -2.42
CA ASN A 163 -22.88 4.81 -2.00
C ASN A 163 -23.15 4.62 -0.50
N GLU A 164 -23.21 5.72 0.26
CA GLU A 164 -23.41 5.66 1.71
C GLU A 164 -24.74 4.99 2.10
N ALA A 165 -25.84 5.33 1.42
CA ALA A 165 -27.15 4.78 1.73
C ALA A 165 -27.20 3.27 1.43
N ASP A 166 -26.59 2.85 0.31
CA ASP A 166 -26.62 1.44 -0.08
C ASP A 166 -25.66 0.58 0.76
N SER A 167 -24.50 1.12 1.13
CA SER A 167 -23.60 0.49 2.11
C SER A 167 -24.26 0.34 3.48
N GLN A 168 -24.95 1.37 3.99
CA GLN A 168 -25.68 1.29 5.26
C GLN A 168 -26.78 0.23 5.23
N ARG A 169 -27.50 0.09 4.10
CA ARG A 169 -28.49 -0.98 3.90
C ARG A 169 -27.84 -2.35 3.96
N PHE A 170 -26.73 -2.56 3.25
CA PHE A 170 -26.00 -3.82 3.29
C PHE A 170 -25.52 -4.17 4.71
N ILE A 171 -24.96 -3.20 5.44
CA ILE A 171 -24.52 -3.39 6.83
C ILE A 171 -25.68 -3.81 7.73
N ALA A 172 -26.85 -3.17 7.58
CA ALA A 172 -28.04 -3.50 8.36
C ALA A 172 -28.52 -4.93 8.09
N GLU A 173 -28.59 -5.33 6.81
CA GLU A 173 -29.00 -6.68 6.42
C GLU A 173 -28.01 -7.77 6.85
N TYR A 174 -26.71 -7.47 6.73
CA TYR A 174 -25.64 -8.34 7.20
C TYR A 174 -25.75 -8.58 8.72
N ASN A 175 -25.90 -7.50 9.50
CA ASN A 175 -26.02 -7.56 10.95
C ASN A 175 -27.33 -8.19 11.43
N ALA A 176 -28.42 -8.07 10.65
CA ALA A 176 -29.69 -8.76 10.90
C ALA A 176 -29.63 -10.27 10.62
N GLY A 177 -28.51 -10.77 10.08
CA GLY A 177 -28.31 -12.19 9.77
C GLY A 177 -29.06 -12.67 8.52
N LEU A 178 -29.69 -11.75 7.77
CA LEU A 178 -30.43 -12.07 6.55
C LEU A 178 -29.50 -12.60 5.44
N LEU A 179 -28.23 -12.20 5.48
CA LEU A 179 -27.17 -12.63 4.55
C LEU A 179 -26.00 -13.36 5.25
N GLY A 180 -26.09 -13.56 6.58
CA GLY A 180 -24.97 -14.00 7.43
C GLY A 180 -24.88 -15.50 7.71
N GLN A 181 -25.71 -16.35 7.08
CA GLN A 181 -25.75 -17.78 7.40
C GLN A 181 -24.48 -18.56 7.01
N GLU A 182 -23.66 -18.08 6.07
CA GLU A 182 -22.42 -18.76 5.67
C GLU A 182 -21.14 -18.29 6.38
N SER A 183 -21.17 -17.17 7.14
CA SER A 183 -19.95 -16.53 7.65
C SER A 183 -20.01 -16.21 9.15
N ARG A 184 -20.00 -17.25 10.00
CA ARG A 184 -19.88 -17.16 11.48
C ARG A 184 -18.54 -16.57 12.00
N GLY A 185 -17.76 -15.85 11.19
CA GLY A 185 -16.43 -15.34 11.55
C GLY A 185 -16.28 -13.81 11.55
N LEU A 186 -17.24 -13.06 11.01
CA LEU A 186 -17.13 -11.60 10.82
C LEU A 186 -18.24 -10.91 11.62
N SER A 187 -18.03 -10.71 12.92
CA SER A 187 -18.94 -9.89 13.73
C SER A 187 -18.60 -8.41 13.55
N LEU A 188 -19.47 -7.67 12.85
CA LEU A 188 -19.34 -6.23 12.61
C LEU A 188 -20.28 -5.46 13.54
N SER A 189 -20.00 -5.51 14.84
CA SER A 189 -20.75 -4.71 15.80
C SER A 189 -20.35 -3.23 15.72
N GLY A 190 -21.19 -2.41 15.06
CA GLY A 190 -21.27 -0.95 15.22
C GLY A 190 -21.36 -0.15 13.90
N PRO A 191 -22.35 0.76 13.74
CA PRO A 191 -22.54 1.54 12.50
C PRO A 191 -21.50 2.67 12.27
N ASP A 192 -20.69 3.04 13.26
CA ASP A 192 -19.89 4.27 13.19
C ASP A 192 -18.40 4.09 12.83
N ARG A 193 -17.96 2.91 12.36
CA ARG A 193 -16.50 2.67 12.14
C ARG A 193 -16.10 1.99 10.83
N PHE A 194 -17.04 1.58 9.99
CA PHE A 194 -16.70 0.84 8.76
C PHE A 194 -16.79 1.64 7.47
N PHE A 195 -17.66 2.66 7.37
CA PHE A 195 -17.88 3.39 6.12
C PHE A 195 -17.75 4.92 6.19
N GLY A 196 -17.75 5.52 7.37
CA GLY A 196 -17.73 6.99 7.53
C GLY A 196 -16.39 7.68 7.26
N SER A 197 -15.37 6.99 6.75
CA SER A 197 -14.08 7.63 6.50
C SER A 197 -13.22 6.82 5.51
N PHE A 198 -13.49 7.00 4.22
CA PHE A 198 -12.47 6.79 3.19
C PHE A 198 -11.59 8.05 2.98
N GLY A 199 -11.66 9.03 3.92
CA GLY A 199 -11.03 10.34 3.73
C GLY A 199 -10.47 11.07 4.97
N ASP A 200 -10.63 10.60 6.21
CA ASP A 200 -10.01 11.29 7.36
C ASP A 200 -9.79 10.43 8.62
N GLN A 201 -8.51 10.33 9.00
CA GLN A 201 -7.89 10.04 10.30
C GLN A 201 -8.11 8.74 11.12
N GLN A 202 -6.92 8.24 11.50
CA GLN A 202 -6.56 7.27 12.54
C GLN A 202 -7.32 7.36 13.87
N GLN A 203 -7.50 6.21 14.54
CA GLN A 203 -7.00 6.00 15.92
C GLN A 203 -7.12 4.54 16.40
N GLY A 204 -5.95 3.92 16.62
CA GLY A 204 -5.62 3.00 17.71
C GLY A 204 -6.50 1.76 18.02
N SER A 205 -6.01 0.57 17.67
CA SER A 205 -6.03 -0.61 18.58
C SER A 205 -5.16 -1.77 18.07
N ALA A 206 -3.83 -1.58 18.04
CA ALA A 206 -2.91 -2.70 17.93
C ALA A 206 -2.71 -3.36 19.31
N LYS A 207 -3.38 -4.50 19.58
CA LYS A 207 -2.91 -5.46 20.58
C LYS A 207 -3.27 -6.90 20.26
N ARG A 208 -2.19 -7.70 20.15
CA ARG A 208 -2.06 -9.18 20.24
C ARG A 208 -2.51 -9.91 18.97
N ARG A 209 -1.74 -10.78 18.29
CA ARG A 209 -0.53 -11.60 18.53
C ARG A 209 0.06 -11.83 17.11
N GLY A 210 1.32 -12.05 16.77
CA GLY A 210 2.60 -12.25 17.43
C GLY A 210 3.51 -12.84 16.36
N SER A 211 4.62 -12.19 15.99
CA SER A 211 5.70 -12.83 15.24
C SER A 211 6.94 -11.94 15.22
N SER A 212 8.00 -12.39 15.89
CA SER A 212 9.43 -12.22 15.58
C SER A 212 10.06 -10.82 15.37
N HIS A 213 9.39 -9.84 14.76
CA HIS A 213 10.02 -8.60 14.27
C HIS A 213 10.21 -7.49 15.31
N THR A 214 9.41 -7.45 16.37
CA THR A 214 9.56 -6.47 17.47
C THR A 214 10.85 -6.65 18.28
N LYS A 215 11.39 -7.88 18.37
CA LYS A 215 12.68 -8.13 19.03
C LYS A 215 13.85 -7.43 18.32
N LYS A 216 13.84 -7.36 16.99
CA LYS A 216 14.88 -6.67 16.19
C LYS A 216 14.81 -5.15 16.35
N LYS A 217 13.60 -4.57 16.43
CA LYS A 217 13.38 -3.12 16.62
C LYS A 217 13.85 -2.64 18.01
N ASN A 218 13.58 -3.41 19.06
CA ASN A 218 14.02 -3.09 20.42
C ASN A 218 15.54 -3.27 20.62
N ALA A 219 16.14 -4.31 20.01
CA ALA A 219 17.59 -4.52 20.07
C ALA A 219 18.37 -3.38 19.39
N ARG A 220 17.88 -2.85 18.26
CA ARG A 220 18.50 -1.71 17.56
C ARG A 220 18.37 -0.39 18.36
N LYS A 221 17.26 -0.16 19.06
CA LYS A 221 17.09 1.02 19.95
C LYS A 221 18.01 0.93 21.17
N ALA A 222 18.16 -0.24 21.80
CA ALA A 222 19.08 -0.45 22.93
C ALA A 222 20.56 -0.28 22.53
N ALA A 223 20.97 -0.77 21.35
CA ALA A 223 22.33 -0.63 20.85
C ALA A 223 22.70 0.82 20.45
N LYS A 224 21.74 1.63 19.97
CA LYS A 224 21.96 3.06 19.71
C LYS A 224 22.05 3.87 21.00
N ALA A 225 21.23 3.56 22.00
CA ALA A 225 21.25 4.24 23.30
C ALA A 225 22.55 3.97 24.08
N SER A 226 23.09 2.74 24.05
CA SER A 226 24.36 2.41 24.72
C SER A 226 25.57 3.09 24.06
N ARG A 227 25.62 3.18 22.72
CA ARG A 227 26.67 3.91 21.98
C ARG A 227 26.66 5.41 22.29
N LYS A 228 25.49 6.03 22.43
CA LYS A 228 25.35 7.46 22.77
C LYS A 228 25.78 7.76 24.21
N LYS A 229 25.54 6.83 25.15
CA LYS A 229 25.95 6.94 26.57
C LYS A 229 27.47 6.78 26.75
N ASN A 230 28.11 5.86 26.01
CA ASN A 230 29.55 5.65 26.08
C ASN A 230 30.37 6.78 25.41
N ARG A 231 29.82 7.46 24.40
CA ARG A 231 30.47 8.63 23.76
C ARG A 231 30.48 9.88 24.67
N LYS A 232 29.53 10.01 25.60
CA LYS A 232 29.48 11.11 26.59
C LYS A 232 30.39 10.90 27.81
N LYS A 233 30.90 9.69 28.04
CA LYS A 233 31.84 9.39 29.13
C LYS A 233 33.33 9.46 28.75
N ARG A 234 33.64 9.70 27.46
CA ARG A 234 35.02 9.81 26.93
C ARG A 234 35.41 11.24 26.50
N LYS A 235 34.60 12.22 26.89
CA LYS A 235 34.95 13.65 26.92
C LYS A 235 34.90 14.09 28.37
#